data_AF-A0A815EWX2-F1
#
_entry.id   AF-A0A815EWX2-F1
#
_cell.length_a   1.000
_cell.length_b   1.000
_cell.length_c   1.000
_cell.angle_alpha   90.00
_cell.angle_beta   90.00
_cell.angle_gamma   90.00
#
_symmetry.space_group_name_H-M   'P 1'
#
loop_
_entity.id
_entity.type
_entity.pdbx_description
1 polymer ?
#
loop_
_entity_poly.entity_id
_entity_poly.type
_entity_poly.pdbx_seq_one_letter_code
_entity_poly.pdbx_strand_id
1 'polypeptide(L)'
;MTTNKMILESLSNELFIELFELFDAVDLFRAFYGLNTRFNSLLIHLRGYRVDFRSIFKEDFNHFCRTYLPFIINRTIYLRLSDNEDAPYQYAHFQSAGFIFDQFDNLRYLTLENVSSDPKINQFFFSNLYHLHNLTHLKFINCRLHTISSGDFQDVIDQIWNLPKLTHCYFDFCSRGTSHFCIPTSVSTSLQCLTILENWWHSNKFVDLLKKTPHLR
;
A
#
# COMPACT_ATOMS: atom_id res chain seq x y z
N MET A 1 -14.89 25.11 44.20
CA MET A 1 -13.87 24.24 43.57
C MET A 1 -14.13 24.26 42.08
N THR A 2 -13.38 25.08 41.34
CA THR A 2 -13.43 25.09 39.86
C THR A 2 -12.69 23.86 39.37
N THR A 3 -13.43 22.86 38.89
CA THR A 3 -12.86 21.78 38.08
C THR A 3 -12.15 22.42 36.89
N ASN A 4 -10.82 22.38 36.89
CA ASN A 4 -10.02 22.76 35.72
C ASN A 4 -10.43 21.86 34.57
N LYS A 5 -11.29 22.37 33.70
CA LYS A 5 -11.71 21.66 32.49
C LYS A 5 -10.50 21.70 31.57
N MET A 6 -9.73 20.62 31.51
CA MET A 6 -8.76 20.46 30.44
C MET A 6 -9.54 20.53 29.13
N ILE A 7 -9.25 21.56 28.35
CA ILE A 7 -9.76 21.69 26.99
C ILE A 7 -8.70 21.03 26.10
N LEU A 8 -9.10 20.27 25.08
CA LEU A 8 -8.19 19.55 24.20
C LEU A 8 -7.09 20.48 23.65
N GLU A 9 -7.47 21.71 23.31
CA GLU A 9 -6.62 22.78 22.81
C GLU A 9 -5.54 23.25 23.81
N SER A 10 -5.61 22.84 25.07
CA SER A 10 -4.57 23.14 26.07
C SER A 10 -3.39 22.17 26.04
N LEU A 11 -3.50 21.04 25.32
CA LEU A 11 -2.38 20.12 25.10
C LEU A 11 -1.26 20.79 24.31
N SER A 12 -0.02 20.33 24.49
CA SER A 12 1.14 20.85 23.74
C SER A 12 1.17 20.31 22.31
N ASN A 13 1.95 20.95 21.43
CA ASN A 13 2.07 20.52 20.03
C ASN A 13 2.72 19.14 19.92
N GLU A 14 3.68 18.85 20.80
CA GLU A 14 4.41 17.59 20.87
C GLU A 14 3.45 16.44 21.15
N LEU A 15 2.56 16.61 22.14
CA LEU A 15 1.54 15.61 22.47
C LEU A 15 0.57 15.36 21.30
N PHE A 16 0.17 16.42 20.58
CA PHE A 16 -0.66 16.24 19.39
C PHE A 16 0.06 15.50 18.27
N ILE A 17 1.35 15.79 18.05
CA ILE A 17 2.14 15.11 17.03
C ILE A 17 2.27 13.62 17.38
N GLU A 18 2.62 13.30 18.63
CA GLU A 18 2.69 11.92 19.10
C GLU A 18 1.36 11.17 18.93
N LEU A 19 0.24 11.83 19.27
CA LEU A 19 -1.09 11.25 19.06
C LEU A 19 -1.39 11.07 17.57
N PHE A 20 -1.13 12.08 16.75
CA PHE A 20 -1.43 12.04 15.32
C PHE A 20 -0.63 10.95 14.61
N GLU A 21 0.61 10.69 15.00
CA GLU A 21 1.41 9.58 14.42
C GLU A 21 0.79 8.19 14.66
N LEU A 22 -0.15 8.04 15.58
CA LEU A 22 -0.87 6.77 15.84
C LEU A 22 -2.07 6.55 14.92
N PHE A 23 -2.63 7.61 14.33
CA PHE A 23 -3.87 7.55 13.56
C PHE A 23 -3.64 7.40 12.06
N ASP A 24 -4.68 6.93 11.36
CA ASP A 24 -4.74 6.97 9.91
C ASP A 24 -4.95 8.41 9.41
N ALA A 25 -4.34 8.76 8.28
CA ALA A 25 -4.43 10.09 7.69
C ALA A 25 -5.86 10.43 7.28
N VAL A 26 -6.65 9.48 6.80
CA VAL A 26 -8.06 9.71 6.46
C VAL A 26 -8.81 10.21 7.68
N ASP A 27 -8.67 9.51 8.81
CA ASP A 27 -9.32 9.87 10.07
C ASP A 27 -8.81 11.20 10.61
N LEU A 28 -7.50 11.43 10.56
CA LEU A 28 -6.89 12.67 11.01
C LEU A 28 -7.40 13.89 10.25
N PHE A 29 -7.37 13.85 8.92
CA PHE A 29 -7.83 14.97 8.13
C PHE A 29 -9.34 15.16 8.27
N ARG A 30 -10.11 14.07 8.35
CA ARG A 30 -11.55 14.16 8.61
C ARG A 30 -11.87 14.83 9.94
N ALA A 31 -11.13 14.48 11.00
CA ALA A 31 -11.40 14.94 12.35
C ALA A 31 -10.84 16.35 12.62
N PHE A 32 -9.64 16.66 12.15
CA PHE A 32 -8.89 17.85 12.59
C PHE A 32 -8.68 18.93 11.52
N TYR A 33 -8.76 18.57 10.23
CA TYR A 33 -8.52 19.55 9.18
C TYR A 33 -9.69 20.55 9.09
N GLY A 34 -9.36 21.84 9.05
CA GLY A 34 -10.33 22.93 9.00
C GLY A 34 -10.89 23.36 10.36
N LEU A 35 -10.60 22.64 11.44
CA LEU A 35 -11.08 23.02 12.78
C LEU A 35 -10.46 24.32 13.29
N ASN A 36 -9.14 24.46 13.18
CA ASN A 36 -8.42 25.70 13.46
C ASN A 36 -7.03 25.70 12.79
N THR A 37 -6.41 26.87 12.74
CA THR A 37 -5.09 27.06 12.10
C THR A 37 -3.98 26.25 12.76
N ARG A 38 -4.06 26.03 14.09
CA ARG A 38 -3.09 25.24 14.83
C ARG A 38 -3.13 23.77 14.40
N PHE A 39 -4.30 23.15 14.34
CA PHE A 39 -4.43 21.75 13.88
C PHE A 39 -4.05 21.59 12.42
N ASN A 40 -4.44 22.54 11.56
CA ASN A 40 -4.00 22.52 10.15
C ASN A 40 -2.48 22.56 10.05
N SER A 41 -1.82 23.42 10.83
CA SER A 41 -0.37 23.47 10.89
C SER A 41 0.22 22.15 11.39
N LEU A 42 -0.30 21.59 12.49
CA LEU A 42 0.19 20.32 13.03
C LEU A 42 0.07 19.17 12.02
N LEU A 43 -1.07 19.05 11.35
CA LEU A 43 -1.28 18.07 10.28
C LEU A 43 -0.23 18.23 9.18
N ILE A 44 0.08 19.45 8.75
CA ILE A 44 1.08 19.72 7.71
C ILE A 44 2.51 19.45 8.17
N HIS A 45 2.82 19.41 9.47
CA HIS A 45 4.18 19.17 9.96
C HIS A 45 4.45 17.71 10.35
N LEU A 46 3.49 16.81 10.14
CA LEU A 46 3.72 15.37 10.37
C LEU A 46 4.79 14.82 9.43
N ARG A 47 5.62 13.93 9.99
CA ARG A 47 6.80 13.35 9.32
C ARG A 47 6.42 12.29 8.30
N GLY A 48 5.33 11.57 8.54
CA GLY A 48 4.86 10.52 7.66
C GLY A 48 3.40 10.24 7.87
N TYR A 49 2.73 9.85 6.79
CA TYR A 49 1.30 9.51 6.80
C TYR A 49 1.10 8.04 6.53
N ARG A 50 0.16 7.47 7.28
CA ARG A 50 -0.42 6.17 6.98
C ARG A 50 -1.76 6.44 6.33
N VAL A 51 -1.96 5.91 5.13
CA VAL A 51 -3.18 6.08 4.35
C VAL A 51 -3.79 4.71 4.13
N ASP A 52 -4.84 4.39 4.87
CA ASP A 52 -5.58 3.13 4.80
C ASP A 52 -6.99 3.37 4.27
N PHE A 53 -7.20 3.01 3.00
CA PHE A 53 -8.48 3.14 2.33
C PHE A 53 -9.36 1.88 2.42
N ARG A 54 -9.07 0.93 3.32
CA ARG A 54 -9.83 -0.32 3.41
C ARG A 54 -11.26 -0.15 3.89
N SER A 55 -11.57 0.85 4.70
CA SER A 55 -12.92 1.03 5.30
C SER A 55 -13.52 2.40 5.01
N ILE A 56 -13.03 3.05 3.97
CA ILE A 56 -13.51 4.38 3.56
C ILE A 56 -14.73 4.23 2.64
N PHE A 57 -15.70 5.13 2.76
CA PHE A 57 -16.78 5.24 1.78
C PHE A 57 -16.30 5.91 0.49
N LYS A 58 -16.95 5.62 -0.63
CA LYS A 58 -16.57 6.15 -1.95
C LYS A 58 -16.51 7.69 -1.99
N GLU A 59 -17.45 8.38 -1.38
CA GLU A 59 -17.50 9.85 -1.36
C GLU A 59 -16.32 10.42 -0.58
N ASP A 60 -16.06 9.85 0.60
CA ASP A 60 -14.94 10.23 1.46
C ASP A 60 -13.60 9.95 0.78
N PHE A 61 -13.47 8.83 0.06
CA PHE A 61 -12.30 8.49 -0.74
C PHE A 61 -12.05 9.52 -1.83
N ASN A 62 -13.07 9.83 -2.64
CA ASN A 62 -12.94 10.80 -3.72
C ASN A 62 -12.58 12.19 -3.20
N HIS A 63 -13.19 12.60 -2.09
CA HIS A 63 -12.87 13.86 -1.42
C HIS A 63 -11.42 13.86 -0.92
N PHE A 64 -11.00 12.81 -0.21
CA PHE A 64 -9.64 12.69 0.31
C PHE A 64 -8.58 12.73 -0.81
N CYS A 65 -8.80 11.94 -1.87
CA CYS A 65 -7.95 11.91 -3.04
C CYS A 65 -7.83 13.28 -3.72
N ARG A 66 -8.90 14.07 -3.80
CA ARG A 66 -8.85 15.39 -4.46
C ARG A 66 -8.28 16.48 -3.56
N THR A 67 -8.58 16.42 -2.27
CA THR A 67 -8.38 17.55 -1.35
C THR A 67 -7.17 17.38 -0.44
N TYR A 68 -6.79 16.15 -0.05
CA TYR A 68 -5.76 15.95 0.98
C TYR A 68 -4.55 15.20 0.45
N LEU A 69 -4.78 14.10 -0.28
CA LEU A 69 -3.70 13.24 -0.77
C LEU A 69 -2.60 13.98 -1.54
N PRO A 70 -2.89 14.94 -2.45
CA PRO A 70 -1.86 15.67 -3.19
C PRO A 70 -0.87 16.44 -2.29
N PHE A 71 -1.29 16.87 -1.10
CA PHE A 71 -0.47 17.63 -0.16
C PHE A 71 0.42 16.74 0.74
N ILE A 72 0.13 15.44 0.80
CA ILE A 72 0.80 14.49 1.67
C ILE A 72 1.46 13.33 0.93
N ILE A 73 1.26 13.23 -0.39
CA ILE A 73 1.68 12.10 -1.21
C ILE A 73 3.15 11.73 -1.04
N ASN A 74 4.02 12.74 -1.10
CA ASN A 74 5.47 12.57 -0.93
C ASN A 74 5.89 12.21 0.50
N ARG A 75 4.99 12.27 1.48
CA ARG A 75 5.21 11.90 2.89
C ARG A 75 4.41 10.67 3.30
N THR A 76 3.66 10.07 2.38
CA THR A 76 2.95 8.82 2.64
C THR A 76 3.95 7.69 2.77
N ILE A 77 4.04 7.10 3.97
CA ILE A 77 4.93 5.98 4.29
C ILE A 77 4.23 4.62 4.16
N TYR A 78 2.91 4.62 4.31
CA TYR A 78 2.05 3.44 4.23
C TYR A 78 0.84 3.76 3.36
N LEU A 79 0.57 2.91 2.37
CA LEU A 79 -0.61 2.99 1.53
C LEU A 79 -1.29 1.63 1.50
N ARG A 80 -2.60 1.60 1.81
CA ARG A 80 -3.47 0.46 1.57
C ARG A 80 -4.62 0.85 0.66
N LEU A 81 -4.76 0.09 -0.41
CA LEU A 81 -5.85 0.18 -1.37
C LEU A 81 -6.64 -1.13 -1.35
N SER A 82 -7.95 -1.04 -1.48
CA SER A 82 -8.88 -2.16 -1.51
C SER A 82 -10.09 -1.85 -2.38
N ASP A 83 -10.39 -2.73 -3.33
CA ASP A 83 -11.70 -2.74 -3.99
C ASP A 83 -12.66 -3.60 -3.15
N ASN A 84 -13.31 -2.99 -2.16
CA ASN A 84 -14.34 -3.63 -1.34
C ASN A 84 -15.75 -3.18 -1.76
N GLU A 85 -16.78 -3.73 -1.10
CA GLU A 85 -18.17 -3.35 -1.37
C GLU A 85 -18.49 -1.89 -0.99
N ASP A 86 -17.82 -1.34 0.03
CA ASP A 86 -18.05 0.03 0.52
C ASP A 86 -17.44 1.12 -0.38
N ALA A 87 -16.36 0.80 -1.09
CA ALA A 87 -15.67 1.66 -2.04
C ALA A 87 -15.27 0.87 -3.30
N PRO A 88 -16.23 0.51 -4.16
CA PRO A 88 -15.95 -0.24 -5.37
C PRO A 88 -15.16 0.60 -6.37
N TYR A 89 -14.28 -0.05 -7.13
CA TYR A 89 -13.42 0.57 -8.16
C TYR A 89 -12.45 1.62 -7.60
N GLN A 90 -12.06 1.49 -6.34
CA GLN A 90 -11.08 2.35 -5.68
C GLN A 90 -9.79 2.46 -6.50
N TYR A 91 -9.30 1.34 -7.06
CA TYR A 91 -8.11 1.35 -7.90
C TYR A 91 -8.26 2.20 -9.17
N ALA A 92 -9.38 2.03 -9.89
CA ALA A 92 -9.65 2.81 -11.09
C ALA A 92 -9.82 4.30 -10.76
N HIS A 93 -10.46 4.61 -9.63
CA HIS A 93 -10.61 5.98 -9.16
C HIS A 93 -9.27 6.61 -8.76
N PHE A 94 -8.42 5.87 -8.06
CA PHE A 94 -7.06 6.28 -7.70
C PHE A 94 -6.25 6.67 -8.94
N GLN A 95 -6.27 5.80 -9.96
CA GLN A 95 -5.63 6.08 -11.25
C GLN A 95 -6.26 7.29 -11.96
N SER A 96 -7.60 7.39 -12.00
CA SER A 96 -8.30 8.49 -12.67
C SER A 96 -8.05 9.86 -12.01
N ALA A 97 -7.68 9.87 -10.73
CA ALA A 97 -7.26 11.06 -10.01
C ALA A 97 -5.80 11.48 -10.32
N GLY A 98 -5.11 10.73 -11.19
CA GLY A 98 -3.74 11.03 -11.64
C GLY A 98 -2.66 10.51 -10.69
N PHE A 99 -3.02 9.65 -9.74
CA PHE A 99 -2.05 9.07 -8.83
C PHE A 99 -1.34 7.89 -9.47
N ILE A 100 -0.01 7.91 -9.39
CA ILE A 100 0.91 6.86 -9.82
C ILE A 100 1.94 6.63 -8.71
N PHE A 101 2.52 5.43 -8.65
CA PHE A 101 3.38 5.05 -7.51
C PHE A 101 4.72 5.78 -7.45
N ASP A 102 5.19 6.33 -8.57
CA ASP A 102 6.37 7.19 -8.63
C ASP A 102 6.24 8.47 -7.80
N GLN A 103 5.03 8.95 -7.52
CA GLN A 103 4.77 10.13 -6.68
C GLN A 103 4.98 9.84 -5.18
N PHE A 104 5.05 8.56 -4.79
CA PHE A 104 5.13 8.13 -3.40
C PHE A 104 6.58 7.82 -3.00
N ASP A 105 7.47 8.81 -3.11
CA ASP A 105 8.92 8.67 -2.88
C ASP A 105 9.28 8.00 -1.54
N ASN A 106 8.51 8.27 -0.49
CA ASN A 106 8.76 7.77 0.86
C ASN A 106 7.97 6.51 1.21
N LEU A 107 7.30 5.88 0.25
CA LEU A 107 6.49 4.69 0.51
C LEU A 107 7.36 3.52 0.95
N ARG A 108 7.05 2.98 2.13
CA ARG A 108 7.74 1.83 2.72
C ARG A 108 6.85 0.61 2.80
N TYR A 109 5.54 0.81 2.85
CA TYR A 109 4.54 -0.24 3.00
C TYR A 109 3.44 -0.05 1.96
N LEU A 110 3.22 -1.06 1.14
CA LEU A 110 2.14 -1.10 0.17
C LEU A 110 1.30 -2.36 0.42
N THR A 111 0.00 -2.17 0.62
CA THR A 111 -0.98 -3.26 0.69
C THR A 111 -2.03 -3.06 -0.39
N LEU A 112 -2.18 -4.06 -1.26
CA LEU A 112 -3.19 -4.12 -2.30
C LEU A 112 -4.12 -5.28 -1.95
N GLU A 113 -5.41 -4.98 -1.78
CA GLU A 113 -6.41 -5.95 -1.35
C GLU A 113 -7.57 -6.04 -2.36
N ASN A 114 -8.07 -7.25 -2.59
CA ASN A 114 -9.19 -7.49 -3.50
C ASN A 114 -8.98 -6.94 -4.92
N VAL A 115 -7.73 -6.91 -5.42
CA VAL A 115 -7.45 -6.44 -6.79
C VAL A 115 -8.25 -7.27 -7.78
N SER A 116 -9.11 -6.59 -8.54
CA SER A 116 -9.94 -7.23 -9.55
C SER A 116 -9.09 -7.70 -10.73
N SER A 117 -9.65 -8.64 -11.50
CA SER A 117 -8.99 -9.18 -12.68
C SER A 117 -9.15 -8.28 -13.91
N ASP A 118 -9.39 -6.99 -13.74
CA ASP A 118 -9.42 -6.07 -14.87
C ASP A 118 -7.99 -5.93 -15.43
N PRO A 119 -7.74 -6.27 -16.71
CA PRO A 119 -6.42 -6.15 -17.32
C PRO A 119 -5.82 -4.74 -17.21
N LYS A 120 -6.64 -3.68 -17.23
CA LYS A 120 -6.17 -2.30 -17.14
C LYS A 120 -5.65 -1.97 -15.74
N ILE A 121 -6.37 -2.44 -14.71
CA ILE A 121 -5.99 -2.29 -13.31
C ILE A 121 -4.67 -3.04 -13.09
N ASN A 122 -4.61 -4.30 -13.51
CA ASN A 122 -3.39 -5.09 -13.43
C ASN A 122 -2.21 -4.40 -14.12
N GLN A 123 -2.36 -4.05 -15.39
CA GLN A 123 -1.30 -3.37 -16.15
C GLN A 123 -0.84 -2.07 -15.46
N PHE A 124 -1.76 -1.29 -14.92
CA PHE A 124 -1.44 -0.07 -14.19
C PHE A 124 -0.59 -0.34 -12.95
N PHE A 125 -1.01 -1.23 -12.04
CA PHE A 125 -0.24 -1.52 -10.83
C PHE A 125 1.14 -2.05 -11.16
N PHE A 126 1.19 -3.01 -12.06
CA PHE A 126 2.39 -3.77 -12.38
C PHE A 126 3.40 -2.99 -13.19
N SER A 127 2.97 -2.08 -14.05
CA SER A 127 3.87 -1.15 -14.74
C SER A 127 4.42 -0.05 -13.85
N ASN A 128 4.01 0.08 -12.59
CA ASN A 128 4.46 1.16 -11.72
C ASN A 128 5.27 0.68 -10.49
N LEU A 129 5.42 -0.64 -10.30
CA LEU A 129 6.13 -1.18 -9.12
C LEU A 129 7.62 -0.83 -9.12
N TYR A 130 8.27 -0.71 -10.28
CA TYR A 130 9.71 -0.47 -10.36
C TYR A 130 10.16 0.87 -9.76
N HIS A 131 9.27 1.83 -9.61
CA HIS A 131 9.56 3.14 -8.99
C HIS A 131 9.61 3.09 -7.45
N LEU A 132 9.16 1.99 -6.84
CA LEU A 132 9.02 1.86 -5.39
C LEU A 132 10.35 1.47 -4.70
N HIS A 133 11.42 2.23 -4.93
CA HIS A 133 12.77 1.92 -4.45
C HIS A 133 12.92 1.91 -2.92
N ASN A 134 12.01 2.58 -2.20
CA ASN A 134 12.00 2.64 -0.74
C ASN A 134 11.09 1.59 -0.09
N LEU A 135 10.42 0.76 -0.90
CA LEU A 135 9.48 -0.23 -0.40
C LEU A 135 10.19 -1.32 0.37
N THR A 136 9.73 -1.54 1.60
CA THR A 136 10.24 -2.58 2.50
C THR A 136 9.26 -3.71 2.70
N HIS A 137 7.96 -3.42 2.57
CA HIS A 137 6.88 -4.37 2.76
C HIS A 137 5.87 -4.25 1.61
N LEU A 138 5.58 -5.38 0.98
CA LEU A 138 4.57 -5.49 -0.08
C LEU A 138 3.61 -6.62 0.26
N LYS A 139 2.30 -6.32 0.22
CA LYS A 139 1.26 -7.32 0.46
C LYS A 139 0.21 -7.27 -0.64
N PHE A 140 -0.08 -8.42 -1.21
CA PHE A 140 -1.26 -8.68 -2.04
C PHE A 140 -2.20 -9.58 -1.24
N ILE A 141 -3.43 -9.14 -1.03
CA ILE A 141 -4.44 -9.84 -0.22
C ILE A 141 -5.65 -10.13 -1.10
N ASN A 142 -6.06 -11.40 -1.21
CA ASN A 142 -7.20 -11.82 -2.01
C ASN A 142 -7.22 -11.23 -3.45
N CYS A 143 -6.06 -11.18 -4.10
CA CYS A 143 -5.92 -10.56 -5.42
C CYS A 143 -6.22 -11.58 -6.53
N ARG A 144 -7.03 -11.20 -7.53
CA ARG A 144 -7.46 -12.09 -8.61
C ARG A 144 -6.75 -11.74 -9.92
N LEU A 145 -5.68 -12.46 -10.23
CA LEU A 145 -4.81 -12.17 -11.40
C LEU A 145 -5.06 -13.08 -12.62
N HIS A 146 -6.24 -13.69 -12.74
CA HIS A 146 -6.51 -14.74 -13.74
C HIS A 146 -6.55 -14.27 -15.21
N THR A 147 -6.56 -12.95 -15.45
CA THR A 147 -6.56 -12.37 -16.80
C THR A 147 -5.17 -11.96 -17.29
N ILE A 148 -4.16 -12.03 -16.43
CA ILE A 148 -2.78 -11.65 -16.78
C ILE A 148 -2.15 -12.77 -17.57
N SER A 149 -1.45 -12.43 -18.66
CA SER A 149 -0.69 -13.42 -19.41
C SER A 149 0.46 -13.98 -18.56
N SER A 150 0.90 -15.21 -18.83
CA SER A 150 2.01 -15.81 -18.08
C SER A 150 3.30 -14.99 -18.16
N GLY A 151 3.55 -14.31 -19.30
CA GLY A 151 4.69 -13.41 -19.48
C GLY A 151 4.59 -12.16 -18.61
N ASP A 152 3.45 -11.47 -18.64
CA ASP A 152 3.25 -10.25 -17.84
C ASP A 152 3.34 -10.56 -16.34
N PHE A 153 2.83 -11.71 -15.89
CA PHE A 153 2.94 -12.12 -14.49
C PHE A 153 4.39 -12.44 -14.10
N GLN A 154 5.18 -13.03 -15.00
CA GLN A 154 6.62 -13.23 -14.78
C GLN A 154 7.35 -11.90 -14.61
N ASP A 155 7.07 -10.93 -15.48
CA ASP A 155 7.69 -9.60 -15.42
C ASP A 155 7.38 -8.91 -14.09
N VAL A 156 6.16 -9.08 -13.57
CA VAL A 156 5.75 -8.57 -12.24
C VAL A 156 6.57 -9.20 -11.12
N ILE A 157 6.66 -10.53 -11.10
CA ILE A 157 7.40 -11.24 -10.07
C ILE A 157 8.87 -10.84 -10.11
N ASP A 158 9.45 -10.70 -11.31
CA ASP A 158 10.84 -10.26 -11.48
C ASP A 158 11.06 -8.82 -11.02
N GLN A 159 10.12 -7.91 -11.30
CA GLN A 159 10.19 -6.54 -10.77
C GLN A 159 10.16 -6.52 -9.24
N ILE A 160 9.25 -7.30 -8.63
CA ILE A 160 9.16 -7.39 -7.16
C ILE A 160 10.45 -7.95 -6.57
N TRP A 161 11.03 -8.99 -7.18
CA TRP A 161 12.28 -9.58 -6.72
C TRP A 161 13.48 -8.63 -6.82
N ASN A 162 13.44 -7.70 -7.77
CA ASN A 162 14.49 -6.69 -7.99
C ASN A 162 14.33 -5.44 -7.11
N LEU A 163 13.31 -5.35 -6.25
CA LEU A 163 13.14 -4.22 -5.35
C LEU A 163 14.26 -4.20 -4.28
N PRO A 164 15.10 -3.14 -4.25
CA PRO A 164 16.38 -3.17 -3.54
C PRO A 164 16.23 -3.19 -2.01
N LYS A 165 15.10 -2.72 -1.47
CA LYS A 165 14.85 -2.63 -0.03
C LYS A 165 13.73 -3.54 0.44
N LEU A 166 13.13 -4.33 -0.45
CA LEU A 166 11.99 -5.18 -0.10
C LEU A 166 12.45 -6.31 0.82
N THR A 167 11.97 -6.31 2.05
CA THR A 167 12.34 -7.31 3.07
C THR A 167 11.20 -8.29 3.33
N HIS A 168 9.96 -7.84 3.19
CA HIS A 168 8.77 -8.64 3.47
C HIS A 168 7.83 -8.62 2.28
N CYS A 169 7.48 -9.81 1.79
CA CYS A 169 6.51 -9.97 0.72
C CYS A 169 5.45 -11.00 1.11
N TYR A 170 4.19 -10.64 0.87
CA TYR A 170 3.05 -11.51 1.11
C TYR A 170 2.21 -11.57 -0.16
N PHE A 171 2.00 -12.79 -0.66
CA PHE A 171 1.21 -13.08 -1.84
C PHE A 171 0.03 -13.95 -1.47
N ASP A 172 -1.16 -13.39 -1.61
CA ASP A 172 -2.41 -14.12 -1.56
C ASP A 172 -3.14 -13.85 -2.88
N PHE A 173 -2.88 -14.75 -3.82
CA PHE A 173 -3.42 -14.71 -5.17
C PHE A 173 -4.41 -15.85 -5.36
N CYS A 174 -5.65 -15.52 -5.68
CA CYS A 174 -6.64 -16.53 -6.02
C CYS A 174 -6.55 -16.83 -7.53
N SER A 175 -5.80 -17.87 -7.90
CA SER A 175 -5.71 -18.35 -9.29
C SER A 175 -6.80 -19.39 -9.56
N ARG A 176 -7.89 -19.02 -10.22
CA ARG A 176 -8.79 -20.01 -10.85
C ARG A 176 -8.21 -20.40 -12.21
N GLY A 177 -7.19 -21.28 -12.24
CA GLY A 177 -6.56 -21.72 -13.50
C GLY A 177 -5.14 -22.27 -13.37
N THR A 178 -4.43 -22.36 -14.51
CA THR A 178 -3.04 -22.86 -14.64
C THR A 178 -1.96 -21.83 -14.31
N SER A 179 -2.32 -20.62 -13.87
CA SER A 179 -1.38 -19.58 -13.45
C SER A 179 -0.84 -19.87 -12.06
N HIS A 180 0.04 -20.88 -11.99
CA HIS A 180 0.86 -21.14 -10.82
C HIS A 180 1.81 -19.97 -10.59
N PHE A 181 2.17 -19.73 -9.32
CA PHE A 181 3.31 -18.88 -8.99
C PHE A 181 4.52 -19.25 -9.86
N CYS A 182 5.10 -18.25 -10.52
CA CYS A 182 6.26 -18.42 -11.38
C CYS A 182 7.55 -18.19 -10.58
N ILE A 183 8.62 -18.86 -11.00
CA ILE A 183 9.91 -18.71 -10.33
C ILE A 183 10.57 -17.45 -10.88
N PRO A 184 10.99 -16.51 -10.02
CA PRO A 184 11.70 -15.32 -10.45
C PRO A 184 12.95 -15.69 -11.25
N THR A 185 13.20 -14.96 -12.34
CA THR A 185 14.45 -15.04 -13.10
C THR A 185 15.60 -14.39 -12.34
N SER A 186 15.30 -13.33 -11.57
CA SER A 186 16.25 -12.55 -10.79
C SER A 186 16.43 -13.09 -9.36
N VAL A 187 17.61 -12.85 -8.77
CA VAL A 187 17.88 -13.21 -7.37
C VAL A 187 17.61 -11.99 -6.50
N SER A 188 16.73 -12.12 -5.50
CA SER A 188 16.51 -11.04 -4.54
C SER A 188 17.68 -10.98 -3.55
N THR A 189 18.20 -9.77 -3.35
CA THR A 189 19.30 -9.50 -2.40
C THR A 189 18.80 -8.99 -1.05
N SER A 190 17.50 -8.68 -0.94
CA SER A 190 16.91 -7.95 0.19
C SER A 190 15.82 -8.74 0.92
N LEU A 191 15.14 -9.66 0.23
CA LEU A 191 13.96 -10.34 0.77
C LEU A 191 14.32 -11.33 1.88
N GLN A 192 13.67 -11.16 3.03
CA GLN A 192 13.90 -11.92 4.26
C GLN A 192 12.67 -12.72 4.70
N CYS A 193 11.48 -12.26 4.34
CA CYS A 193 10.22 -12.90 4.66
C CYS A 193 9.35 -12.99 3.41
N LEU A 194 8.89 -14.19 3.11
CA LEU A 194 8.03 -14.48 1.97
C LEU A 194 6.90 -15.41 2.39
N THR A 195 5.67 -14.94 2.27
CA THR A 195 4.47 -15.76 2.44
C THR A 195 3.76 -15.87 1.11
N ILE A 196 3.44 -17.10 0.70
CA ILE A 196 2.67 -17.37 -0.51
C ILE A 196 1.52 -18.28 -0.15
N LEU A 197 0.30 -17.77 -0.25
CA LEU A 197 -0.94 -18.51 -0.02
C LEU A 197 -1.53 -19.03 -1.34
N GLU A 198 -2.39 -20.04 -1.20
CA GLU A 198 -3.25 -20.60 -2.25
C GLU A 198 -2.55 -20.95 -3.58
N ASN A 199 -1.27 -21.32 -3.54
CA ASN A 199 -0.55 -21.75 -4.73
C ASN A 199 -0.36 -23.25 -4.78
N TRP A 200 -0.56 -23.82 -5.96
CA TRP A 200 -0.29 -25.23 -6.25
C TRP A 200 1.19 -25.33 -6.65
N TRP A 201 2.05 -25.75 -5.72
CA TRP A 201 3.48 -25.91 -5.96
C TRP A 201 3.81 -27.34 -6.38
N HIS A 202 4.63 -27.49 -7.41
CA HIS A 202 5.46 -28.69 -7.55
C HIS A 202 6.70 -28.53 -6.66
N SER A 203 7.09 -29.59 -5.94
CA SER A 203 8.17 -29.54 -4.94
C SER A 203 9.52 -29.06 -5.49
N ASN A 204 9.81 -29.32 -6.78
CA ASN A 204 11.01 -28.84 -7.46
C ASN A 204 11.06 -27.32 -7.59
N LYS A 205 9.92 -26.66 -7.81
CA LYS A 205 9.83 -25.20 -7.92
C LYS A 205 10.17 -24.49 -6.61
N PHE A 206 9.84 -25.09 -5.46
CA PHE A 206 10.17 -24.50 -4.16
C PHE A 206 11.69 -24.39 -3.95
N VAL A 207 12.45 -25.44 -4.32
CA VAL A 207 13.92 -25.42 -4.21
C VAL A 207 14.52 -24.32 -5.08
N ASP A 208 13.99 -24.13 -6.30
CA ASP A 208 14.46 -23.08 -7.19
C ASP A 208 14.09 -21.69 -6.68
N LEU A 209 12.92 -21.51 -6.05
CA LEU A 209 12.58 -20.26 -5.37
C LEU A 209 13.59 -19.93 -4.27
N LEU A 210 13.97 -20.90 -3.44
CA LEU A 210 14.94 -20.67 -2.36
C LEU A 210 16.30 -20.22 -2.91
N LYS A 211 16.75 -20.77 -4.04
CA LYS A 211 17.97 -20.31 -4.73
C LYS A 211 17.86 -18.86 -5.21
N LYS A 212 16.67 -18.41 -5.59
CA LYS A 212 16.38 -17.03 -6.01
C LYS A 212 16.15 -16.08 -4.84
N THR A 213 16.14 -16.59 -3.61
CA THR A 213 15.79 -15.82 -2.42
C THR A 213 16.66 -16.24 -1.23
N PRO A 214 18.00 -16.09 -1.33
CA PRO A 214 18.96 -16.71 -0.41
C PRO A 214 18.93 -16.18 1.03
N HIS A 215 18.24 -15.07 1.29
CA HIS A 215 18.19 -14.41 2.60
C HIS A 215 16.89 -14.67 3.38
N LEU A 216 16.02 -15.56 2.90
CA LEU A 216 14.82 -15.97 3.62
C LEU A 216 15.17 -16.60 4.99
N ARG A 217 14.43 -16.20 6.03
CA ARG A 217 14.61 -16.66 7.42
C ARG A 217 13.37 -17.35 7.96
#